data_AF-A0A135UV43-F1
#
_entry.id   AF-A0A135UV43-F1
#
_cell.length_a   1.000
_cell.length_b   1.000
_cell.length_c   1.000
_cell.angle_alpha   90.00
_cell.angle_beta   90.00
_cell.angle_gamma   90.00
#
_symmetry.space_group_name_H-M   'P 1'
#
loop_
_entity.id
_entity.type
_entity.pdbx_description
1 polymer ?
#
loop_
_entity_poly.entity_id
_entity_poly.type
_entity_poly.pdbx_seq_one_letter_code
_entity_poly.pdbx_strand_id
1 'polypeptide(L)'
;DKGGAVVVPSVPAQLAYDCLNSVPLGKEAAIELVDSLFPYLEWQSDAAYKADPPPEYDFPAYDLFAAASSIRQNLIDDVYTSEYAFQSALYEEVFGPGHDGHFVYYPDLLTAVFEWTRQRGLVSISEDGSSLPVIKIYGMF
;
A
#
# COMPACT_ATOMS: atom_id res chain seq x y z
N ASP A 1 30.92 19.05 -15.81
CA ASP A 1 29.51 18.91 -16.21
C ASP A 1 28.59 19.09 -15.01
N LYS A 2 27.85 20.21 -14.98
CA LYS A 2 26.90 20.50 -13.90
C LYS A 2 25.56 19.91 -14.30
N GLY A 3 25.15 18.84 -13.62
CA GLY A 3 23.83 18.22 -13.81
C GLY A 3 22.74 19.26 -13.64
N GLY A 4 21.99 19.52 -14.72
CA GLY A 4 20.81 20.37 -14.66
C GLY A 4 19.77 19.75 -13.73
N ALA A 5 19.08 20.58 -12.95
CA ALA A 5 17.99 20.12 -12.11
C ALA A 5 16.94 19.42 -12.99
N VAL A 6 16.65 18.15 -12.68
CA VAL A 6 15.56 17.42 -13.32
C VAL A 6 14.26 18.10 -12.90
N VAL A 7 13.56 18.71 -13.86
CA VAL A 7 12.21 19.23 -13.63
C VAL A 7 11.27 18.03 -13.58
N VAL A 8 10.72 17.73 -12.41
CA VAL A 8 9.66 16.74 -12.27
C VAL A 8 8.33 17.43 -12.56
N PRO A 9 7.64 17.08 -13.67
CA PRO A 9 6.34 17.67 -13.98
C PRO A 9 5.30 17.25 -12.93
N SER A 10 4.34 18.13 -12.65
CA SER A 10 3.17 17.80 -11.80
C SER A 10 1.91 17.71 -12.66
N VAL A 11 1.00 16.83 -12.26
CA VAL A 11 -0.32 16.65 -12.88
C VAL A 11 -1.42 16.75 -11.81
N PRO A 12 -2.65 17.16 -12.16
CA PRO A 12 -3.77 17.10 -11.23
C PRO A 12 -3.99 15.67 -10.70
N ALA A 13 -4.20 15.54 -9.40
CA ALA A 13 -4.36 14.23 -8.74
C ALA A 13 -5.46 13.37 -9.37
N GLN A 14 -6.60 13.97 -9.72
CA GLN A 14 -7.70 13.26 -10.38
C GLN A 14 -7.27 12.69 -11.74
N LEU A 15 -6.53 13.45 -12.54
CA LEU A 15 -6.06 12.99 -13.84
C LEU A 15 -5.08 11.81 -13.72
N ALA A 16 -4.18 11.85 -12.73
CA ALA A 16 -3.29 10.73 -12.42
C ALA A 16 -4.08 9.48 -12.01
N TYR A 17 -5.06 9.64 -11.10
CA TYR A 17 -5.91 8.54 -10.66
C TYR A 17 -6.72 7.91 -11.80
N ASP A 18 -7.33 8.74 -12.65
CA ASP A 18 -8.09 8.28 -13.82
C ASP A 18 -7.17 7.55 -14.82
N CYS A 19 -5.93 8.02 -14.99
CA CYS A 19 -4.92 7.37 -15.82
C CYS A 19 -4.58 5.97 -15.30
N LEU A 20 -4.33 5.80 -14.01
CA LEU A 20 -4.06 4.48 -13.42
C LEU A 20 -5.26 3.53 -13.57
N ASN A 21 -6.48 4.03 -13.37
CA ASN A 21 -7.71 3.24 -13.53
C ASN A 21 -8.03 2.87 -14.98
N SER A 22 -7.44 3.57 -15.96
CA SER A 22 -7.60 3.24 -17.38
C SER A 22 -6.75 2.04 -17.83
N VAL A 23 -5.80 1.59 -17.00
CA VAL A 23 -4.94 0.45 -17.33
C VAL A 23 -5.74 -0.84 -17.20
N PRO A 24 -5.90 -1.62 -18.30
CA PRO A 24 -6.63 -2.86 -18.26
C PRO A 24 -5.88 -3.90 -17.41
N LEU A 25 -6.64 -4.72 -16.67
CA LEU A 25 -6.10 -5.80 -15.87
C LEU A 25 -5.50 -6.90 -16.78
N GLY A 26 -4.23 -7.24 -16.54
CA GLY A 26 -3.61 -8.42 -17.14
C GLY A 26 -3.90 -9.68 -16.33
N LYS A 27 -5.11 -10.26 -16.45
CA LYS A 27 -5.61 -11.33 -15.55
C LYS A 27 -4.63 -12.49 -15.35
N GLU A 28 -4.11 -13.09 -16.42
CA GLU A 28 -3.20 -14.23 -16.33
C GLU A 28 -1.91 -13.86 -15.61
N ALA A 29 -1.32 -12.71 -15.96
CA ALA A 29 -0.10 -12.21 -15.32
C ALA A 29 -0.32 -11.84 -13.85
N ALA A 30 -1.49 -11.29 -13.50
CA ALA A 30 -1.85 -10.97 -12.13
C ALA A 30 -2.01 -12.24 -11.27
N ILE A 31 -2.59 -13.32 -11.83
CA ILE A 31 -2.66 -14.62 -11.14
C ILE A 31 -1.26 -15.18 -10.93
N GLU A 32 -0.41 -15.17 -11.97
CA GLU A 32 0.98 -15.62 -11.88
C GLU A 32 1.78 -14.81 -10.85
N LEU A 33 1.56 -13.49 -10.79
CA LEU A 33 2.16 -12.61 -9.78
C LEU A 33 1.76 -13.06 -8.37
N VAL A 34 0.46 -13.23 -8.10
CA VAL A 34 -0.01 -13.65 -6.77
C VAL A 34 0.52 -15.04 -6.42
N ASP A 35 0.55 -15.97 -7.36
CA ASP A 35 1.14 -17.30 -7.17
C ASP A 35 2.64 -17.22 -6.81
N SER A 36 3.38 -16.30 -7.45
CA SER A 36 4.80 -16.07 -7.15
C SER A 36 5.06 -15.39 -5.81
N LEU A 37 4.06 -14.72 -5.23
CA LEU A 37 4.19 -14.06 -3.93
C LEU A 37 4.14 -15.03 -2.76
N PHE A 38 3.48 -16.20 -2.87
CA PHE A 38 3.36 -17.14 -1.75
C PHE A 38 4.71 -17.52 -1.09
N PRO A 39 5.76 -17.90 -1.85
CA PRO A 39 7.08 -18.13 -1.25
C PRO A 39 7.70 -16.92 -0.57
N TYR A 40 7.39 -15.69 -1.03
CA TYR A 40 7.83 -14.47 -0.36
C TYR A 40 7.05 -14.24 0.95
N LEU A 41 5.74 -14.51 0.95
CA LEU A 41 4.89 -14.43 2.13
C LEU A 41 5.31 -15.43 3.23
N GLU A 42 5.79 -16.61 2.84
CA GLU A 42 6.34 -17.62 3.78
C GLU A 42 7.55 -17.12 4.58
N TRP A 43 8.26 -16.09 4.10
CA TRP A 43 9.37 -15.49 4.85
C TRP A 43 8.91 -14.60 6.01
N GLN A 44 7.62 -14.31 6.11
CA GLN A 44 7.11 -13.51 7.21
C GLN A 44 7.08 -14.32 8.51
N SER A 45 8.05 -14.05 9.38
CA SER A 45 8.35 -14.90 10.54
C SER A 45 7.24 -14.96 11.61
N ASP A 46 6.33 -13.98 11.62
CA ASP A 46 5.27 -13.85 12.61
C ASP A 46 3.86 -14.12 12.07
N ALA A 47 3.73 -14.66 10.85
CA ALA A 47 2.44 -14.87 10.18
C ALA A 47 1.39 -15.61 11.04
N ALA A 48 1.81 -16.68 11.74
CA ALA A 48 0.92 -17.43 12.61
C ALA A 48 0.45 -16.62 13.84
N TYR A 49 1.30 -15.74 14.38
CA TYR A 49 0.93 -14.85 15.49
C TYR A 49 0.03 -13.70 15.02
N LYS A 50 0.15 -13.26 13.76
CA LYS A 50 -0.80 -12.30 13.19
C LYS A 50 -2.17 -12.92 12.99
N ALA A 51 -2.25 -14.20 12.59
CA ALA A 51 -3.50 -14.91 12.39
C ALA A 51 -4.27 -15.19 13.69
N ASP A 52 -3.57 -15.39 14.81
CA ASP A 52 -4.15 -15.61 16.15
C ASP A 52 -3.35 -14.82 17.21
N PRO A 53 -3.53 -13.49 17.27
CA PRO A 53 -2.72 -12.65 18.14
C PRO A 53 -3.19 -12.73 19.60
N PRO A 54 -2.28 -12.48 20.56
CA PRO A 54 -2.67 -12.39 21.96
C PRO A 54 -3.64 -11.20 22.19
N PRO A 55 -4.47 -11.24 23.24
CA PRO A 55 -5.46 -10.19 23.51
C PRO A 55 -4.87 -8.78 23.68
N GLU A 56 -3.58 -8.69 24.03
CA GLU A 56 -2.85 -7.43 24.21
C GLU A 56 -2.29 -6.86 22.90
N TYR A 57 -2.43 -7.55 21.76
CA TYR A 57 -2.01 -7.02 20.46
C TYR A 57 -3.00 -5.96 19.99
N ASP A 58 -2.47 -4.80 19.58
CA ASP A 58 -3.29 -3.62 19.26
C ASP A 58 -4.07 -3.75 17.94
N PHE A 59 -3.75 -4.74 17.10
CA PHE A 59 -4.36 -4.91 15.79
C PHE A 59 -5.23 -6.18 15.70
N PRO A 60 -6.24 -6.20 14.81
CA PRO A 60 -7.07 -7.39 14.60
C PRO A 60 -6.28 -8.61 14.13
N ALA A 61 -6.83 -9.80 14.39
CA ALA A 61 -6.35 -11.04 13.79
C ALA A 61 -6.38 -10.96 12.27
N TYR A 62 -5.30 -11.39 11.63
CA TYR A 62 -5.07 -11.24 10.20
C TYR A 62 -4.29 -12.43 9.63
N ASP A 63 -4.96 -13.23 8.80
CA ASP A 63 -4.36 -14.34 8.04
C ASP A 63 -3.99 -13.88 6.63
N LEU A 64 -2.69 -13.64 6.43
CA LEU A 64 -2.16 -13.16 5.16
C LEU A 64 -2.24 -14.18 4.02
N PHE A 65 -2.22 -15.48 4.32
CA PHE A 65 -2.33 -16.52 3.30
C PHE A 65 -3.78 -16.68 2.83
N ALA A 66 -4.74 -16.57 3.75
CA ALA A 66 -6.15 -16.50 3.41
C ALA A 66 -6.45 -15.25 2.56
N ALA A 67 -5.90 -14.09 2.93
CA ALA A 67 -6.05 -12.86 2.16
C ALA A 67 -5.45 -12.99 0.75
N ALA A 68 -4.21 -13.48 0.61
CA ALA A 68 -3.58 -13.70 -0.70
C ALA A 68 -4.37 -14.70 -1.57
N SER A 69 -4.91 -15.76 -0.95
CA SER A 69 -5.79 -16.72 -1.64
C SER A 69 -7.10 -16.09 -2.12
N SER A 70 -7.67 -15.17 -1.33
CA SER A 70 -8.85 -14.38 -1.71
C SER A 70 -8.56 -13.48 -2.90
N ILE A 71 -7.42 -12.76 -2.90
CA ILE A 71 -7.00 -11.94 -4.06
C ILE A 71 -6.91 -12.79 -5.33
N ARG A 72 -6.26 -13.95 -5.23
CA ARG A 72 -6.13 -14.90 -6.35
C ARG A 72 -7.48 -15.37 -6.87
N GLN A 73 -8.42 -15.70 -5.97
CA GLN A 73 -9.75 -16.16 -6.34
C GLN A 73 -10.56 -15.03 -7.00
N ASN A 74 -10.48 -13.81 -6.46
CA ASN A 74 -11.12 -12.63 -7.04
C ASN A 74 -10.61 -12.30 -8.45
N LEU A 75 -9.34 -12.55 -8.74
CA LEU A 75 -8.81 -12.48 -10.11
C LEU A 75 -9.45 -13.51 -11.03
N ILE A 76 -9.59 -14.76 -10.59
CA ILE A 76 -10.24 -15.84 -11.34
C ILE A 76 -11.71 -15.50 -11.62
N ASP A 77 -12.39 -14.93 -10.64
CA ASP A 77 -13.81 -14.60 -10.69
C ASP A 77 -14.12 -13.24 -11.34
N ASP A 78 -13.12 -12.58 -11.94
CA ASP A 78 -13.26 -11.31 -12.66
C ASP A 78 -13.82 -10.17 -11.79
N VAL A 79 -13.44 -10.13 -10.50
CA VAL A 79 -13.92 -9.11 -9.55
C VAL A 79 -13.29 -7.74 -9.80
N TYR A 80 -12.02 -7.69 -10.22
CA TYR A 80 -11.29 -6.44 -10.40
C TYR A 80 -11.50 -5.85 -11.79
N THR A 81 -11.91 -4.57 -11.84
CA THR A 81 -12.24 -3.87 -13.08
C THR A 81 -11.04 -3.25 -13.81
N SER A 82 -9.88 -3.17 -13.15
CA SER A 82 -8.66 -2.54 -13.67
C SER A 82 -7.42 -3.09 -12.96
N GLU A 83 -6.24 -2.84 -13.53
CA GLU A 83 -4.95 -3.14 -12.86
C GLU A 83 -4.84 -2.38 -11.53
N TYR A 84 -5.35 -1.15 -11.49
CA TYR A 84 -5.39 -0.34 -10.26
C TYR A 84 -6.22 -1.00 -9.17
N ALA A 85 -7.44 -1.47 -9.49
CA ALA A 85 -8.30 -2.14 -8.52
C ALA A 85 -7.64 -3.39 -7.93
N PHE A 86 -6.97 -4.19 -8.78
CA PHE A 86 -6.23 -5.36 -8.33
C PHE A 86 -5.04 -4.99 -7.43
N GLN A 87 -4.15 -4.11 -7.87
CA GLN A 87 -2.94 -3.79 -7.11
C GLN A 87 -3.24 -3.03 -5.81
N SER A 88 -4.30 -2.21 -5.80
CA SER A 88 -4.81 -1.58 -4.59
C SER A 88 -5.34 -2.62 -3.60
N ALA A 89 -6.17 -3.57 -4.05
CA ALA A 89 -6.65 -4.65 -3.20
C ALA A 89 -5.51 -5.52 -2.65
N LEU A 90 -4.52 -5.84 -3.49
CA LEU A 90 -3.33 -6.58 -3.05
C LEU A 90 -2.59 -5.84 -1.91
N TYR A 91 -2.43 -4.52 -2.01
CA TYR A 91 -1.83 -3.74 -0.92
C TYR A 91 -2.75 -3.69 0.31
N GLU A 92 -4.01 -3.30 0.13
CA GLU A 92 -4.95 -3.01 1.22
C GLU A 92 -5.40 -4.26 1.98
N GLU A 93 -5.45 -5.41 1.33
CA GLU A 93 -5.91 -6.67 1.91
C GLU A 93 -4.75 -7.59 2.30
N VAL A 94 -3.60 -7.54 1.61
CA VAL A 94 -2.47 -8.45 1.89
C VAL A 94 -1.36 -7.78 2.70
N PHE A 95 -0.84 -6.62 2.28
CA PHE A 95 0.36 -6.05 2.89
C PHE A 95 0.05 -5.05 4.01
N GLY A 96 -0.92 -4.16 3.81
CA GLY A 96 -1.33 -3.13 4.76
C GLY A 96 -1.77 -3.67 6.12
N PRO A 97 -2.64 -4.70 6.20
CA PRO A 97 -3.10 -5.27 7.46
C PRO A 97 -2.02 -6.02 8.24
N GLY A 98 -0.86 -6.30 7.61
CA GLY A 98 0.27 -6.91 8.29
C GLY A 98 0.85 -6.05 9.41
N HIS A 99 0.64 -4.73 9.38
CA HIS A 99 1.15 -3.77 10.37
C HIS A 99 2.65 -3.97 10.69
N ASP A 100 3.44 -4.24 9.65
CA ASP A 100 4.88 -4.47 9.73
C ASP A 100 5.61 -3.71 8.62
N GLY A 101 6.52 -2.81 9.01
CA GLY A 101 7.28 -1.96 8.08
C GLY A 101 8.30 -2.73 7.21
N HIS A 102 8.59 -3.99 7.51
CA HIS A 102 9.45 -4.85 6.69
C HIS A 102 8.65 -5.82 5.81
N PHE A 103 7.32 -5.89 6.01
CA PHE A 103 6.42 -6.69 5.19
C PHE A 103 5.80 -5.81 4.11
N VAL A 104 6.53 -5.64 3.01
CA VAL A 104 6.17 -4.69 1.97
C VAL A 104 6.37 -5.27 0.58
N TYR A 105 5.38 -5.03 -0.27
CA TYR A 105 5.47 -5.19 -1.71
C TYR A 105 5.16 -3.85 -2.36
N TYR A 106 5.87 -3.52 -3.43
CA TYR A 106 5.72 -2.27 -4.18
C TYR A 106 5.18 -2.61 -5.59
N PRO A 107 3.85 -2.59 -5.78
CA PRO A 107 3.25 -2.82 -7.08
C PRO A 107 3.68 -1.74 -8.07
N ASP A 108 4.00 -2.14 -9.30
CA ASP A 108 4.57 -1.25 -10.32
C ASP A 108 3.61 -0.12 -10.72
N LEU A 109 2.33 -0.40 -10.92
CA LEU A 109 1.32 0.60 -11.26
C LEU A 109 1.20 1.66 -10.16
N LEU A 110 1.22 1.24 -8.89
CA LEU A 110 1.06 2.13 -7.75
C LEU A 110 2.30 2.96 -7.41
N THR A 111 3.50 2.54 -7.85
CA THR A 111 4.77 3.09 -7.36
C THR A 111 5.69 3.64 -8.44
N ALA A 112 5.61 3.14 -9.67
CA ALA A 112 6.53 3.54 -10.74
C ALA A 112 5.99 4.68 -11.60
N VAL A 113 4.67 4.87 -11.66
CA VAL A 113 4.04 5.81 -12.60
C VAL A 113 3.94 7.23 -12.03
N PHE A 114 3.42 7.36 -10.81
CA PHE A 114 3.19 8.66 -10.17
C PHE A 114 3.69 8.66 -8.73
N GLU A 115 4.35 9.75 -8.33
CA GLU A 115 4.63 10.05 -6.93
C GLU A 115 3.51 10.93 -6.36
N TRP A 116 2.85 10.46 -5.31
CA TRP A 116 1.80 11.21 -4.63
C TRP A 116 2.40 12.12 -3.56
N THR A 117 2.29 13.42 -3.77
CA THR A 117 2.72 14.42 -2.78
C THR A 117 1.53 15.12 -2.13
N ARG A 118 1.74 15.67 -0.94
CA ARG A 118 0.81 16.59 -0.28
C ARG A 118 1.38 17.98 -0.33
N GLN A 119 0.54 18.98 -0.57
CA GLN A 119 0.97 20.38 -0.59
C GLN A 119 1.45 20.91 0.77
N ARG A 120 1.12 20.22 1.85
CA ARG A 120 1.42 20.57 3.24
C ARG A 120 1.77 19.30 4.02
N GLY A 121 2.79 19.38 4.87
CA GLY A 121 3.06 18.36 5.87
C GLY A 121 2.21 18.59 7.11
N LEU A 122 1.79 17.51 7.77
CA LEU A 122 1.17 17.57 9.09
C LEU A 122 2.17 17.12 10.15
N VAL A 123 2.11 17.72 11.33
CA VAL A 123 2.90 17.34 12.51
C VAL A 123 1.99 17.20 13.73
N SER A 124 2.34 16.28 14.61
CA SER A 124 1.71 16.12 15.92
C SER A 124 2.67 16.65 16.97
N ILE A 125 2.33 17.76 17.62
CA ILE A 125 3.22 18.49 18.54
C ILE A 125 2.52 18.69 19.87
N SER A 126 3.20 18.33 20.96
CA SER A 126 2.85 18.83 22.30
C SER A 126 3.40 20.23 22.45
N GLU A 127 2.54 21.22 22.65
CA GLU A 127 2.94 22.64 22.64
C GLU A 127 3.80 23.02 23.86
N ASP A 128 3.72 22.23 24.94
CA ASP A 128 4.44 22.44 26.19
C ASP A 128 5.32 21.23 26.60
N GLY A 129 5.37 20.19 25.77
CA GLY A 129 6.12 18.96 26.03
C GLY A 129 5.48 18.00 27.05
N SER A 130 4.26 18.28 27.53
CA SER A 130 3.57 17.46 28.54
C SER A 130 2.10 17.18 28.24
N SER A 131 1.42 18.13 27.60
CA SER A 131 0.06 18.01 27.11
C SER A 131 -0.03 17.03 25.94
N LEU A 132 -1.24 16.48 25.74
CA LEU A 132 -1.52 15.65 24.57
C LEU A 132 -1.18 16.42 23.28
N PRO A 133 -0.49 15.79 22.32
CA PRO A 133 -0.16 16.43 21.06
C PRO A 133 -1.40 16.91 20.28
N VAL A 134 -1.24 18.02 19.56
CA VAL A 134 -2.24 18.56 18.63
C VAL A 134 -1.71 18.48 17.19
N ILE A 135 -2.63 18.28 16.23
CA ILE A 135 -2.29 18.26 14.80
C ILE A 135 -2.11 19.68 14.28
N LYS A 136 -1.02 19.92 13.55
CA LYS A 136 -0.68 21.21 12.97
C LYS A 136 -0.04 21.08 11.58
N ILE A 137 0.08 22.20 10.86
CA ILE A 137 0.74 22.26 9.54
C ILE A 137 2.24 22.54 9.71
N TYR A 138 3.09 21.65 9.19
CA TYR A 138 4.54 21.82 9.18
C TYR A 138 4.96 23.09 8.41
N GLY A 139 5.80 23.92 9.02
CA GLY A 139 6.33 25.15 8.42
C GLY A 139 5.43 26.38 8.51
N MET A 140 4.36 26.34 9.31
CA MET A 140 3.49 27.51 9.59
C MET A 140 3.51 27.92 11.07
N PHE A 141 4.65 27.79 11.77
CA PHE A 141 4.86 28.25 13.15
C PHE A 141 5.91 29.35 13.23
#